data_AF-A0A7J3ACV7-F1
#
_entry.id   AF-A0A7J3ACV7-F1
#
_cell.length_a   1.000
_cell.length_b   1.000
_cell.length_c   1.000
_cell.angle_alpha   90.00
_cell.angle_beta   90.00
_cell.angle_gamma   90.00
#
_symmetry.space_group_name_H-M   'P 1'
#
loop_
_entity.id
_entity.type
_entity.pdbx_description
1 polymer ?
#
loop_
_entity_poly.entity_id
_entity_poly.type
_entity_poly.pdbx_seq_one_letter_code
_entity_poly.pdbx_strand_id
1 'polypeptide(L)'
;MKRTGLIVSILVAVIVIASVYGGYIFLYSPQPSSPSTSPSSSPVVSPSPSSTASPSTTSTPAPTETQPTPQNKTITVVDVTGTQVTIALPVTRIVSLQSGFTEIIYAIGAGDKIVGRDLYSTFPDSVLNLTVVYGSSGLSMETLTEMRPDLIVADTRINNDTRAEIESLLHVPVIIDNPSQTDRVKPIITYLGEILGKEERADALIKFMDGITDLVKDRVKDLKDDQKPLVYYEWVKAWYSCNNASLPHQMIIDAGGINLAANQTVTYPTLSAEYVAECNPDVIVRIITSQNHSITDFQSMRQELMNRTGLTETKAVKQGAVYVMEGLLRTGIRHPIGLLTLAKWFHPELFNDINLDEVHERLIQEFFGLPIEGTYAYPQIVTVTDVKGVTVNITLPIKRIVAITRGVTDIIYSLGAGDKIVGRDSYSTFPEDILKVPVVAGSSADPNIELIAELEPDLVIADTMLSVENRAKLETLLGVPVLVENPTQS
;
A
#
# COMPACT_ATOMS: atom_id res chain seq x y z
N MET A 1 19.92 14.03 -21.74
CA MET A 1 19.29 14.58 -20.51
C MET A 1 18.03 13.82 -20.06
N LYS A 2 16.93 13.70 -20.83
CA LYS A 2 15.73 12.96 -20.35
C LYS A 2 15.92 11.43 -20.21
N ARG A 3 16.78 10.80 -21.04
CA ARG A 3 17.03 9.34 -21.01
C ARG A 3 18.00 8.89 -19.92
N THR A 4 18.98 9.72 -19.58
CA THR A 4 19.95 9.47 -18.51
C THR A 4 19.29 9.47 -17.12
N GLY A 5 18.25 10.29 -16.93
CA GLY A 5 17.42 10.28 -15.72
C GLY A 5 16.61 9.00 -15.56
N LEU A 6 16.09 8.44 -16.67
CA LEU A 6 15.35 7.17 -16.65
C LEU A 6 16.26 5.99 -16.24
N ILE A 7 17.52 5.95 -16.71
CA ILE A 7 18.49 4.89 -16.38
C ILE A 7 18.89 4.93 -14.90
N VAL A 8 19.16 6.13 -14.35
CA VAL A 8 19.44 6.29 -12.92
C VAL A 8 18.18 5.97 -12.10
N SER A 9 16.99 6.39 -12.52
CA SER A 9 15.73 6.04 -11.85
C SER A 9 15.41 4.54 -11.91
N ILE A 10 15.71 3.85 -13.01
CA ILE A 10 15.53 2.40 -13.16
C ILE A 10 16.55 1.66 -12.31
N LEU A 11 17.84 1.98 -12.37
CA LEU A 11 18.84 1.33 -11.53
C LEU A 11 18.65 1.66 -10.04
N VAL A 12 18.18 2.87 -9.69
CA VAL A 12 17.76 3.24 -8.33
C VAL A 12 16.50 2.46 -7.91
N ALA A 13 15.48 2.30 -8.76
CA ALA A 13 14.30 1.48 -8.45
C ALA A 13 14.60 -0.04 -8.41
N VAL A 14 15.57 -0.50 -9.20
CA VAL A 14 16.02 -1.90 -9.30
C VAL A 14 16.94 -2.29 -8.13
N ILE A 15 17.57 -1.32 -7.45
CA ILE A 15 18.55 -1.55 -6.37
C ILE A 15 18.07 -1.05 -5.00
N VAL A 16 17.20 -0.04 -4.93
CA VAL A 16 16.78 0.57 -3.65
C VAL A 16 15.58 -0.18 -3.05
N ILE A 17 15.86 -1.36 -2.48
CA ILE A 17 15.20 -1.84 -1.25
C ILE A 17 16.25 -2.12 -0.14
N ALA A 18 17.51 -1.66 -0.31
CA ALA A 18 18.57 -1.89 0.68
C ALA A 18 19.20 -0.64 1.33
N SER A 19 18.81 0.60 0.99
CA SER A 19 19.55 1.77 1.50
C SER A 19 18.81 3.13 1.51
N VAL A 20 17.53 3.19 1.90
CA VAL A 20 16.85 4.48 2.24
C VAL A 20 17.08 4.90 3.70
N TYR A 21 18.29 4.75 4.24
CA TYR A 21 18.63 5.26 5.58
C TYR A 21 19.91 6.13 5.64
N GLY A 22 20.56 6.44 4.51
CA GLY A 22 21.83 7.18 4.52
C GLY A 22 21.82 8.62 3.98
N GLY A 23 20.82 9.01 3.17
CA GLY A 23 20.95 10.20 2.31
C GLY A 23 20.17 11.46 2.73
N TYR A 24 19.17 11.34 3.60
CA TYR A 24 18.24 12.46 3.86
C TYR A 24 18.75 13.49 4.89
N ILE A 25 19.90 13.24 5.54
CA ILE A 25 20.44 14.12 6.59
C ILE A 25 21.30 15.27 6.04
N PHE A 26 21.66 15.29 4.74
CA PHE A 26 22.63 16.27 4.23
C PHE A 26 22.08 17.51 3.49
N LEU A 27 20.76 17.65 3.29
CA LEU A 27 20.18 18.82 2.60
C LEU A 27 19.29 19.73 3.46
N TYR A 28 19.14 19.44 4.75
CA TYR A 28 18.47 20.36 5.70
C TYR A 28 19.24 20.40 7.02
N SER A 29 20.39 21.09 7.01
CA SER A 29 20.97 21.62 8.25
C SER A 29 20.49 23.07 8.43
N PRO A 30 19.59 23.36 9.39
CA PRO A 30 19.26 24.73 9.72
C PRO A 30 20.49 25.43 10.31
N GLN A 31 20.82 26.61 9.77
CA GLN A 31 21.86 27.48 10.28
C GLN A 31 21.56 27.87 11.75
N PRO A 32 22.54 27.83 12.67
CA PRO A 32 22.34 28.31 14.03
C PRO A 32 22.22 29.84 14.06
N SER A 33 21.02 30.33 14.40
CA SER A 33 20.78 31.74 14.70
C SER A 33 21.53 32.14 15.98
N SER A 34 22.36 33.18 15.86
CA SER A 34 23.07 33.81 16.99
C SER A 34 22.10 34.53 17.94
N PRO A 35 22.42 34.65 19.25
CA PRO A 35 21.49 35.15 20.25
C PRO A 35 21.41 36.68 20.26
N SER A 36 20.20 37.21 20.15
CA SER A 36 19.89 38.62 20.42
C SER A 36 19.65 38.80 21.92
N THR A 37 20.56 39.54 22.55
CA THR A 37 20.53 39.98 23.94
C THR A 37 19.36 40.92 24.24
N SER A 38 18.59 40.61 25.29
CA SER A 38 17.76 41.59 26.01
C SER A 38 18.62 42.59 26.78
N PRO A 39 18.08 43.77 27.10
CA PRO A 39 18.29 44.29 28.44
C PRO A 39 16.98 44.62 29.16
N SER A 40 17.04 44.29 30.44
CA SER A 40 16.16 44.62 31.55
C SER A 40 16.06 46.13 31.82
N SER A 41 14.88 46.60 32.21
CA SER A 41 14.75 47.61 33.27
C SER A 41 13.38 47.57 33.95
N SER A 42 13.44 47.60 35.28
CA SER A 42 12.43 47.42 36.34
C SER A 42 11.36 48.55 36.45
N PRO A 43 10.37 48.43 37.38
CA PRO A 43 9.06 49.09 37.31
C PRO A 43 8.96 50.37 38.15
N VAL A 44 8.01 51.23 37.82
CA VAL A 44 7.61 52.37 38.68
C VAL A 44 6.08 52.55 38.70
N VAL A 45 5.50 52.14 39.84
CA VAL A 45 4.48 52.79 40.69
C VAL A 45 3.56 53.87 40.09
N SER A 46 2.25 53.65 40.26
CA SER A 46 1.10 54.56 40.09
C SER A 46 1.21 55.90 40.87
N PRO A 47 0.38 56.93 40.62
CA PRO A 47 -1.01 56.92 41.11
C PRO A 47 -2.05 57.60 40.19
N SER A 48 -3.30 57.21 40.39
CA SER A 48 -4.50 57.97 39.99
C SER A 48 -4.57 59.28 40.83
N PRO A 49 -5.27 60.34 40.39
CA PRO A 49 -6.67 60.42 40.81
C PRO A 49 -7.63 61.23 39.90
N SER A 50 -8.91 61.08 40.26
CA SER A 50 -9.95 62.13 40.31
C SER A 50 -11.01 62.18 39.22
N SER A 51 -12.22 62.11 39.77
CA SER A 51 -13.53 62.23 39.19
C SER A 51 -13.85 63.64 38.69
N THR A 52 -14.68 63.70 37.66
CA THR A 52 -15.67 64.78 37.49
C THR A 52 -16.94 64.17 36.90
N ALA A 53 -18.07 64.53 37.50
CA ALA A 53 -19.39 64.03 37.21
C ALA A 53 -20.19 65.03 36.35
N SER A 54 -21.11 64.48 35.54
CA SER A 54 -22.42 65.02 35.07
C SER A 54 -22.59 64.96 33.55
N PRO A 55 -23.84 64.92 33.01
CA PRO A 55 -25.09 64.41 33.57
C PRO A 55 -25.76 63.34 32.67
N SER A 56 -26.75 62.69 33.28
CA SER A 56 -27.60 61.65 32.74
C SER A 56 -28.44 62.11 31.54
N THR A 57 -28.37 61.38 30.42
CA THR A 57 -29.40 61.37 29.38
C THR A 57 -30.08 60.01 29.35
N THR A 58 -31.37 60.03 29.63
CA THR A 58 -32.31 58.91 29.62
C THR A 58 -32.31 58.21 28.26
N SER A 59 -31.83 56.97 28.19
CA SER A 59 -32.00 56.08 27.04
C SER A 59 -33.03 55.00 27.37
N THR A 60 -34.17 55.05 26.69
CA THR A 60 -35.17 53.98 26.59
C THR A 60 -34.51 52.64 26.27
N PRO A 61 -34.89 51.52 26.92
CA PRO A 61 -34.32 50.22 26.59
C PRO A 61 -34.76 49.81 25.17
N ALA A 62 -33.77 49.57 24.30
CA ALA A 62 -33.97 48.93 23.02
C ALA A 62 -34.51 47.50 23.24
N PRO A 63 -35.39 46.97 22.36
CA PRO A 63 -35.88 45.61 22.48
C PRO A 63 -34.70 44.65 22.41
N THR A 64 -34.62 43.77 23.41
CA THR A 64 -33.69 42.64 23.45
C THR A 64 -33.81 41.85 22.14
N GLU A 65 -32.81 41.96 21.27
CA GLU A 65 -32.58 40.99 20.21
C GLU A 65 -32.34 39.63 20.88
N THR A 66 -33.35 38.77 20.84
CA THR A 66 -33.21 37.36 21.14
C THR A 66 -32.18 36.81 20.16
N GLN A 67 -30.94 36.59 20.62
CA GLN A 67 -29.98 35.83 19.83
C GLN A 67 -30.60 34.47 19.49
N PRO A 68 -30.62 34.05 18.22
CA PRO A 68 -31.09 32.72 17.86
C PRO A 68 -30.19 31.71 18.58
N THR A 69 -30.82 30.86 19.40
CA THR A 69 -30.19 29.68 19.99
C THR A 69 -29.49 28.91 18.87
N PRO A 70 -28.23 28.46 19.04
CA PRO A 70 -27.56 27.66 18.03
C PRO A 70 -28.43 26.45 17.71
N GLN A 71 -28.94 26.37 16.48
CA GLN A 71 -29.64 25.19 16.03
C GLN A 71 -28.58 24.10 15.90
N ASN A 72 -28.54 23.17 16.86
CA ASN A 72 -27.62 22.02 16.81
C ASN A 72 -27.87 21.29 15.50
N LYS A 73 -26.96 21.46 14.54
CA LYS A 73 -27.02 20.78 13.25
C LYS A 73 -26.89 19.29 13.53
N THR A 74 -27.80 18.49 12.98
CA THR A 74 -27.75 17.03 13.07
C THR A 74 -27.55 16.41 11.70
N ILE A 75 -26.89 15.27 11.65
CA ILE A 75 -26.78 14.40 10.48
C ILE A 75 -27.37 13.05 10.85
N THR A 76 -28.16 12.46 9.95
CA THR A 76 -28.72 11.12 10.12
C THR A 76 -28.14 10.19 9.07
N VAL A 77 -27.62 9.05 9.50
CA VAL A 77 -27.06 8.02 8.63
C VAL A 77 -27.84 6.71 8.78
N VAL A 78 -27.85 5.90 7.73
CA VAL A 78 -28.33 4.51 7.79
C VAL A 78 -27.13 3.59 7.66
N ASP A 79 -26.86 2.85 8.72
CA ASP A 79 -25.71 1.96 8.78
C ASP A 79 -26.02 0.55 8.25
N VAL A 80 -25.07 -0.39 8.34
CA VAL A 80 -25.24 -1.74 7.76
C VAL A 80 -26.32 -2.57 8.46
N THR A 81 -26.70 -2.20 9.68
CA THR A 81 -27.78 -2.88 10.43
C THR A 81 -29.17 -2.38 10.05
N GLY A 82 -29.26 -1.33 9.21
CA GLY A 82 -30.51 -0.68 8.82
C GLY A 82 -31.02 0.33 9.86
N THR A 83 -30.25 0.60 10.91
CA THR A 83 -30.60 1.58 11.95
C THR A 83 -30.34 3.00 11.46
N GLN A 84 -31.30 3.90 11.71
CA GLN A 84 -31.11 5.34 11.54
C GLN A 84 -30.42 5.91 12.77
N VAL A 85 -29.16 6.33 12.62
CA VAL A 85 -28.36 6.92 13.69
C VAL A 85 -28.33 8.42 13.48
N THR A 86 -28.75 9.20 14.49
CA THR A 86 -28.73 10.67 14.44
C THR A 86 -27.58 11.21 15.27
N ILE A 87 -26.71 11.99 14.64
CA ILE A 87 -25.49 12.53 15.21
C ILE A 87 -25.62 14.04 15.36
N ALA A 88 -25.35 14.56 16.55
CA ALA A 88 -25.27 15.99 16.79
C ALA A 88 -23.88 16.53 16.42
N LEU A 89 -23.82 17.69 15.79
CA LEU A 89 -22.58 18.35 15.37
C LEU A 89 -22.21 19.51 16.30
N PRO A 90 -20.91 19.84 16.43
CA PRO A 90 -19.76 19.16 15.82
C PRO A 90 -19.33 17.90 16.60
N VAL A 91 -18.85 16.88 15.88
CA VAL A 91 -18.18 15.71 16.48
C VAL A 91 -16.71 16.03 16.75
N THR A 92 -16.24 15.75 17.97
CA THR A 92 -14.91 16.11 18.45
C THR A 92 -14.15 14.98 19.14
N ARG A 93 -14.83 13.91 19.57
CA ARG A 93 -14.25 12.80 20.33
C ARG A 93 -14.81 11.45 19.85
N ILE A 94 -14.07 10.81 18.96
CA ILE A 94 -14.46 9.56 18.32
C ILE A 94 -13.78 8.39 18.99
N VAL A 95 -14.53 7.32 19.26
CA VAL A 95 -13.97 6.01 19.54
C VAL A 95 -14.15 5.14 18.30
N SER A 96 -13.04 4.70 17.72
CA SER A 96 -13.01 3.90 16.49
C SER A 96 -12.67 2.45 16.80
N LEU A 97 -13.66 1.57 16.69
CA LEU A 97 -13.52 0.18 17.12
C LEU A 97 -13.17 -0.78 15.99
N GLN A 98 -12.70 -0.30 14.83
CA GLN A 98 -12.26 -1.14 13.72
C GLN A 98 -11.26 -0.40 12.80
N SER A 99 -10.27 -1.13 12.25
CA SER A 99 -9.12 -0.55 11.52
C SER A 99 -9.50 0.25 10.27
N GLY A 100 -10.48 -0.19 9.49
CA GLY A 100 -10.96 0.51 8.30
C GLY A 100 -11.63 1.85 8.61
N PHE A 101 -12.40 1.93 9.70
CA PHE A 101 -12.90 3.22 10.20
C PHE A 101 -11.75 4.15 10.60
N THR A 102 -10.78 3.61 11.35
CA THR A 102 -9.59 4.36 11.77
C THR A 102 -8.84 4.91 10.55
N GLU A 103 -8.57 4.08 9.54
CA GLU A 103 -7.89 4.50 8.31
C GLU A 103 -8.69 5.57 7.54
N ILE A 104 -10.01 5.43 7.41
CA ILE A 104 -10.85 6.42 6.72
C ILE A 104 -10.80 7.77 7.45
N ILE A 105 -10.97 7.77 8.78
CA ILE A 105 -10.97 9.00 9.59
C ILE A 105 -9.62 9.73 9.48
N TYR A 106 -8.51 8.98 9.49
CA TYR A 106 -7.18 9.56 9.26
C TYR A 106 -7.01 10.08 7.84
N ALA A 107 -7.40 9.30 6.82
CA ALA A 107 -7.27 9.66 5.42
C ALA A 107 -8.03 10.96 5.06
N ILE A 108 -9.20 11.16 5.68
CA ILE A 108 -9.98 12.40 5.50
C ILE A 108 -9.49 13.58 6.36
N GLY A 109 -8.39 13.40 7.11
CA GLY A 109 -7.75 14.47 7.88
C GLY A 109 -8.48 14.80 9.18
N ALA A 110 -9.04 13.80 9.86
CA ALA A 110 -9.75 13.93 11.13
C ALA A 110 -9.24 12.94 12.21
N GLY A 111 -8.04 12.37 12.03
CA GLY A 111 -7.43 11.42 12.96
C GLY A 111 -7.19 11.98 14.37
N ASP A 112 -7.04 13.30 14.50
CA ASP A 112 -6.91 14.03 15.78
C ASP A 112 -8.17 13.94 16.65
N LYS A 113 -9.32 13.60 16.07
CA LYS A 113 -10.58 13.41 16.80
C LYS A 113 -10.69 12.03 17.43
N ILE A 114 -9.84 11.06 17.08
CA ILE A 114 -9.91 9.72 17.66
C ILE A 114 -9.28 9.74 19.06
N VAL A 115 -10.08 9.38 20.07
CA VAL A 115 -9.67 9.35 21.48
C VAL A 115 -9.51 7.94 22.03
N GLY A 116 -10.00 6.93 21.31
CA GLY A 116 -9.85 5.52 21.65
C GLY A 116 -9.99 4.62 20.44
N ARG A 117 -9.33 3.46 20.50
CA ARG A 117 -9.28 2.49 19.42
C ARG A 117 -9.57 1.06 19.86
N ASP A 118 -9.81 0.16 18.91
CA ASP A 118 -9.64 -1.27 19.17
C ASP A 118 -8.16 -1.69 19.12
N LEU A 119 -7.87 -2.89 19.62
CA LEU A 119 -6.53 -3.46 19.66
C LEU A 119 -5.90 -3.61 18.26
N TYR A 120 -6.73 -3.80 17.23
CA TYR A 120 -6.31 -4.17 15.88
C TYR A 120 -6.09 -2.99 14.93
N SER A 121 -6.55 -1.79 15.29
CA SER A 121 -6.33 -0.56 14.52
C SER A 121 -4.91 -0.04 14.72
N THR A 122 -3.92 -0.51 13.95
CA THR A 122 -2.49 -0.20 14.18
C THR A 122 -1.90 0.85 13.25
N PHE A 123 -2.64 1.32 12.25
CA PHE A 123 -2.17 2.29 11.26
C PHE A 123 -3.05 3.56 11.23
N PRO A 124 -2.47 4.76 11.05
CA PRO A 124 -1.03 5.05 11.08
C PRO A 124 -0.46 4.93 12.50
N ASP A 125 0.86 4.79 12.66
CA ASP A 125 1.54 4.53 13.96
C ASP A 125 1.11 5.45 15.11
N SER A 126 0.69 6.69 14.82
CA SER A 126 0.16 7.62 15.82
C SER A 126 -1.03 7.05 16.61
N VAL A 127 -1.82 6.12 16.03
CA VAL A 127 -2.94 5.46 16.70
C VAL A 127 -2.49 4.56 17.85
N LEU A 128 -1.25 4.07 17.82
CA LEU A 128 -0.73 3.18 18.86
C LEU A 128 -0.63 3.88 20.22
N ASN A 129 -0.59 5.21 20.23
CA ASN A 129 -0.61 6.02 21.45
C ASN A 129 -2.01 6.20 22.06
N LEU A 130 -3.08 5.79 21.34
CA LEU A 130 -4.45 5.91 21.81
C LEU A 130 -4.84 4.76 22.73
N THR A 131 -5.71 5.05 23.68
CA THR A 131 -6.25 4.06 24.62
C THR A 131 -6.97 2.93 23.87
N VAL A 132 -6.66 1.69 24.23
CA VAL A 132 -7.37 0.51 23.73
C VAL A 132 -8.65 0.31 24.54
N VAL A 133 -9.79 0.36 23.84
CA VAL A 133 -11.15 0.34 24.42
C VAL A 133 -11.81 -1.00 24.18
N TYR A 134 -11.47 -1.64 23.06
CA TYR A 134 -11.93 -2.95 22.67
C TYR A 134 -10.71 -3.84 22.42
N GLY A 135 -10.57 -4.91 23.19
CA GLY A 135 -9.44 -5.84 23.08
C GLY A 135 -9.88 -7.29 23.17
N SER A 136 -8.95 -8.17 23.57
CA SER A 136 -9.21 -9.61 23.69
C SER A 136 -10.31 -9.97 24.68
N SER A 137 -10.54 -9.12 25.69
CA SER A 137 -11.60 -9.28 26.70
C SER A 137 -12.94 -8.63 26.29
N GLY A 138 -13.06 -8.13 25.06
CA GLY A 138 -14.22 -7.38 24.58
C GLY A 138 -14.13 -5.88 24.87
N LEU A 139 -15.30 -5.22 24.84
CA LEU A 139 -15.45 -3.77 25.05
C LEU A 139 -15.36 -3.42 26.55
N SER A 140 -14.54 -2.43 26.89
CA SER A 140 -14.47 -1.87 28.24
C SER A 140 -15.42 -0.67 28.39
N MET A 141 -16.57 -0.87 29.05
CA MET A 141 -17.54 0.20 29.29
C MET A 141 -17.02 1.29 30.22
N GLU A 142 -16.17 0.94 31.20
CA GLU A 142 -15.53 1.91 32.10
C GLU A 142 -14.60 2.84 31.32
N THR A 143 -13.67 2.27 30.54
CA THR A 143 -12.76 3.03 29.69
C THR A 143 -13.52 3.85 28.64
N LEU A 144 -14.59 3.29 28.05
CA LEU A 144 -15.45 4.01 27.13
C LEU A 144 -16.09 5.26 27.78
N THR A 145 -16.57 5.11 29.01
CA THR A 145 -17.16 6.21 29.79
C THR A 145 -16.13 7.30 30.11
N GLU A 146 -14.93 6.91 30.53
CA GLU A 146 -13.84 7.84 30.89
C GLU A 146 -13.41 8.73 29.71
N MET A 147 -13.39 8.17 28.50
CA MET A 147 -13.02 8.92 27.30
C MET A 147 -14.06 9.95 26.88
N ARG A 148 -15.31 9.86 27.35
CA ARG A 148 -16.40 10.79 26.97
C ARG A 148 -16.49 11.00 25.45
N PRO A 149 -16.70 9.94 24.64
CA PRO A 149 -16.89 10.10 23.22
C PRO A 149 -18.20 10.84 22.91
N ASP A 150 -18.25 11.51 21.75
CA ASP A 150 -19.48 12.04 21.17
C ASP A 150 -19.91 11.28 19.90
N LEU A 151 -19.09 10.33 19.44
CA LEU A 151 -19.43 9.34 18.42
C LEU A 151 -18.64 8.05 18.64
N ILE A 152 -19.29 6.90 18.44
CA ILE A 152 -18.62 5.60 18.33
C ILE A 152 -18.88 5.02 16.95
N VAL A 153 -17.81 4.57 16.30
CA VAL A 153 -17.88 3.82 15.03
C VAL A 153 -17.33 2.42 15.24
N ALA A 154 -18.08 1.41 14.82
CA ALA A 154 -17.77 0.01 15.08
C ALA A 154 -18.17 -0.89 13.90
N ASP A 155 -17.63 -2.09 13.86
CA ASP A 155 -18.13 -3.16 13.00
C ASP A 155 -19.10 -4.07 13.76
N THR A 156 -19.58 -5.11 13.08
CA THR A 156 -20.60 -6.03 13.59
C THR A 156 -20.14 -6.91 14.76
N ARG A 157 -18.92 -6.72 15.27
CA ARG A 157 -18.51 -7.27 16.58
C ARG A 157 -19.26 -6.59 17.72
N ILE A 158 -19.64 -5.32 17.53
CA ILE A 158 -20.68 -4.68 18.33
C ILE A 158 -22.02 -5.06 17.71
N ASN A 159 -22.93 -5.60 18.51
CA ASN A 159 -24.28 -5.96 18.08
C ASN A 159 -25.31 -4.92 18.56
N ASN A 160 -26.57 -5.07 18.17
CA ASN A 160 -27.63 -4.12 18.52
C ASN A 160 -27.91 -4.05 20.03
N ASP A 161 -27.71 -5.14 20.77
CA ASP A 161 -27.90 -5.14 22.23
C ASP A 161 -26.80 -4.31 22.92
N THR A 162 -25.54 -4.51 22.53
CA THR A 162 -24.41 -3.71 23.01
C THR A 162 -24.53 -2.24 22.60
N ARG A 163 -25.00 -1.96 21.37
CA ARG A 163 -25.34 -0.58 20.96
C ARG A 163 -26.36 0.03 21.92
N ALA A 164 -27.48 -0.65 22.16
CA ALA A 164 -28.57 -0.12 22.98
C ALA A 164 -28.11 0.15 24.41
N GLU A 165 -27.23 -0.71 24.95
CA GLU A 165 -26.58 -0.50 26.24
C GLU A 165 -25.72 0.78 26.24
N ILE A 166 -24.85 0.97 25.24
CA ILE A 166 -24.01 2.16 25.10
C ILE A 166 -24.85 3.43 24.98
N GLU A 167 -25.85 3.43 24.09
CA GLU A 167 -26.71 4.59 23.84
C GLU A 167 -27.58 4.95 25.06
N SER A 168 -28.02 3.95 25.82
CA SER A 168 -28.79 4.14 27.06
C SER A 168 -27.93 4.70 28.19
N LEU A 169 -26.72 4.18 28.38
CA LEU A 169 -25.85 4.55 29.50
C LEU A 169 -25.06 5.83 29.25
N LEU A 170 -24.58 6.03 28.03
CA LEU A 170 -23.66 7.13 27.69
C LEU A 170 -24.32 8.23 26.87
N HIS A 171 -25.49 7.97 26.27
CA HIS A 171 -26.16 8.90 25.36
C HIS A 171 -25.29 9.30 24.16
N VAL A 172 -24.47 8.37 23.67
CA VAL A 172 -23.54 8.54 22.54
C VAL A 172 -24.04 7.73 21.35
N PRO A 173 -24.17 8.32 20.14
CA PRO A 173 -24.57 7.58 18.94
C PRO A 173 -23.53 6.52 18.54
N VAL A 174 -24.00 5.33 18.13
CA VAL A 174 -23.13 4.22 17.69
C VAL A 174 -23.45 3.80 16.26
N ILE A 175 -22.55 4.12 15.33
CA ILE A 175 -22.62 3.64 13.94
C ILE A 175 -22.00 2.23 13.87
N ILE A 176 -22.75 1.25 13.37
CA ILE A 176 -22.24 -0.10 13.09
C ILE A 176 -22.23 -0.31 11.58
N ASP A 177 -21.05 -0.36 10.97
CA ASP A 177 -20.88 -0.53 9.52
C ASP A 177 -19.70 -1.45 9.20
N ASN A 178 -19.53 -1.79 7.93
CA ASN A 178 -18.46 -2.69 7.48
C ASN A 178 -17.52 -2.01 6.48
N PRO A 179 -16.49 -1.28 6.92
CA PRO A 179 -15.51 -0.65 6.02
C PRO A 179 -14.55 -1.66 5.38
N SER A 180 -14.74 -2.97 5.60
CA SER A 180 -14.03 -4.01 4.84
C SER A 180 -14.82 -4.49 3.61
N GLN A 181 -16.11 -4.14 3.52
CA GLN A 181 -16.99 -4.52 2.43
C GLN A 181 -16.96 -3.45 1.33
N THR A 182 -16.59 -3.83 0.10
CA THR A 182 -16.29 -2.88 -0.98
C THR A 182 -17.42 -1.87 -1.26
N ASP A 183 -18.68 -2.31 -1.23
CA ASP A 183 -19.87 -1.47 -1.46
C ASP A 183 -20.22 -0.54 -0.28
N ARG A 184 -19.68 -0.80 0.92
CA ARG A 184 -19.87 0.04 2.11
C ARG A 184 -18.81 1.12 2.27
N VAL A 185 -17.60 0.91 1.75
CA VAL A 185 -16.46 1.82 1.96
C VAL A 185 -16.77 3.25 1.50
N LYS A 186 -17.32 3.44 0.29
CA LYS A 186 -17.64 4.78 -0.23
C LYS A 186 -18.73 5.49 0.57
N PRO A 187 -19.90 4.87 0.85
CA PRO A 187 -20.89 5.44 1.78
C PRO A 187 -20.28 5.88 3.12
N ILE A 188 -19.41 5.06 3.70
CA ILE A 188 -18.71 5.37 4.96
C ILE A 188 -17.85 6.62 4.84
N ILE A 189 -17.03 6.70 3.78
CA ILE A 189 -16.20 7.89 3.52
C ILE A 189 -17.08 9.14 3.37
N THR A 190 -18.19 9.04 2.61
CA THR A 190 -19.10 10.16 2.39
C THR A 190 -19.71 10.67 3.68
N TYR A 191 -20.37 9.81 4.47
CA TYR A 191 -21.03 10.31 5.68
C TYR A 191 -20.04 10.75 6.76
N LEU A 192 -18.84 10.13 6.86
CA LEU A 192 -17.80 10.61 7.77
C LEU A 192 -17.24 11.96 7.33
N GLY A 193 -17.14 12.19 6.02
CA GLY A 193 -16.86 13.50 5.44
C GLY A 193 -17.85 14.55 5.94
N GLU A 194 -19.15 14.28 5.83
CA GLU A 194 -20.20 15.20 6.28
C GLU A 194 -20.21 15.40 7.81
N ILE A 195 -20.09 14.33 8.60
CA ILE A 195 -20.08 14.38 10.06
C ILE A 195 -18.89 15.19 10.59
N LEU A 196 -17.74 15.11 9.92
CA LEU A 196 -16.49 15.69 10.39
C LEU A 196 -16.12 17.00 9.69
N GLY A 197 -16.96 17.48 8.76
CA GLY A 197 -16.70 18.70 7.98
C GLY A 197 -15.48 18.55 7.06
N LYS A 198 -15.34 17.38 6.44
CA LYS A 198 -14.23 16.94 5.58
C LYS A 198 -14.72 16.46 4.21
N GLU A 199 -15.84 16.99 3.73
CA GLU A 199 -16.51 16.57 2.49
C GLU A 199 -15.57 16.63 1.28
N GLU A 200 -14.84 17.74 1.08
CA GLU A 200 -13.89 17.89 -0.03
C GLU A 200 -12.78 16.82 0.01
N ARG A 201 -12.31 16.48 1.22
CA ARG A 201 -11.26 15.49 1.40
C ARG A 201 -11.79 14.06 1.23
N ALA A 202 -13.00 13.79 1.69
CA ALA A 202 -13.72 12.55 1.45
C ALA A 202 -13.95 12.32 -0.05
N ASP A 203 -14.36 13.36 -0.78
CA ASP A 203 -14.54 13.33 -2.23
C ASP A 203 -13.22 13.07 -2.97
N ALA A 204 -12.11 13.67 -2.52
CA ALA A 204 -10.79 13.41 -3.09
C ALA A 204 -10.37 11.95 -2.92
N LEU A 205 -10.59 11.36 -1.73
CA LEU A 205 -10.30 9.96 -1.46
C LEU A 205 -11.14 9.02 -2.33
N ILE A 206 -12.45 9.29 -2.46
CA ILE A 206 -13.35 8.51 -3.31
C ILE A 206 -12.89 8.59 -4.78
N LYS A 207 -12.55 9.79 -5.28
CA LYS A 207 -12.06 9.97 -6.66
C LYS A 207 -10.76 9.22 -6.92
N PHE A 208 -9.83 9.22 -5.95
CA PHE A 208 -8.60 8.44 -6.04
C PHE A 208 -8.89 6.94 -6.17
N MET A 209 -9.77 6.42 -5.31
CA MET A 209 -10.17 5.02 -5.32
C MET A 209 -10.90 4.61 -6.62
N ASP A 210 -11.84 5.43 -7.06
CA ASP A 210 -12.61 5.19 -8.29
C ASP A 210 -11.70 5.26 -9.52
N GLY A 211 -10.76 6.21 -9.58
CA GLY A 211 -9.80 6.30 -10.69
C GLY A 211 -8.97 5.03 -10.89
N ILE A 212 -8.55 4.36 -9.82
CA ILE A 212 -7.83 3.08 -9.91
C ILE A 212 -8.76 1.95 -10.32
N THR A 213 -9.95 1.88 -9.72
CA THR A 213 -10.93 0.83 -10.00
C THR A 213 -11.41 0.88 -11.45
N ASP A 214 -11.69 2.09 -11.96
CA ASP A 214 -12.15 2.31 -13.32
C ASP A 214 -11.04 2.02 -14.33
N LEU A 215 -9.78 2.37 -14.02
CA LEU A 215 -8.61 2.00 -14.82
C LEU A 215 -8.52 0.49 -15.04
N VAL A 216 -8.68 -0.30 -13.97
CA VAL A 216 -8.66 -1.76 -14.06
C VAL A 216 -9.80 -2.26 -14.94
N LYS A 217 -11.03 -1.85 -14.62
CA LYS A 217 -12.23 -2.24 -15.37
C LYS A 217 -12.10 -1.92 -16.86
N ASP A 218 -11.61 -0.73 -17.19
CA ASP A 218 -11.46 -0.30 -18.57
C ASP A 218 -10.43 -1.11 -19.36
N ARG A 219 -9.36 -1.58 -18.71
CA ARG A 219 -8.32 -2.37 -19.37
C ARG A 219 -8.73 -3.82 -19.56
N VAL A 220 -9.50 -4.38 -18.63
CA VAL A 220 -9.89 -5.81 -18.66
C VAL A 220 -11.23 -6.09 -19.34
N LYS A 221 -12.06 -5.06 -19.63
CA LYS A 221 -13.44 -5.23 -20.13
C LYS A 221 -13.57 -6.02 -21.43
N ASP A 222 -12.56 -5.95 -22.31
CA ASP A 222 -12.59 -6.57 -23.64
C ASP A 222 -11.95 -7.98 -23.65
N LEU A 223 -11.52 -8.49 -22.49
CA LEU A 223 -10.96 -9.83 -22.36
C LEU A 223 -12.02 -10.90 -22.59
N LYS A 224 -11.73 -11.80 -23.52
CA LYS A 224 -12.49 -13.03 -23.73
C LYS A 224 -12.14 -14.07 -22.67
N ASP A 225 -12.99 -15.06 -22.49
CA ASP A 225 -12.81 -16.08 -21.45
C ASP A 225 -11.54 -16.92 -21.62
N ASP A 226 -11.09 -17.14 -22.85
CA ASP A 226 -9.82 -17.84 -23.16
C ASP A 226 -8.57 -16.99 -22.88
N GLN A 227 -8.74 -15.69 -22.62
CA GLN A 227 -7.67 -14.78 -22.23
C GLN A 227 -7.56 -14.61 -20.71
N LYS A 228 -8.55 -15.09 -19.93
CA LYS A 228 -8.57 -14.95 -18.48
C LYS A 228 -7.84 -16.12 -17.82
N PRO A 229 -6.81 -15.89 -16.98
CA PRO A 229 -6.10 -16.98 -16.33
C PRO A 229 -6.96 -17.70 -15.30
N LEU A 230 -6.77 -19.01 -15.16
CA LEU A 230 -7.31 -19.78 -14.03
C LEU A 230 -6.47 -19.52 -12.79
N VAL A 231 -7.10 -18.93 -11.77
CA VAL A 231 -6.44 -18.45 -10.55
C VAL A 231 -6.72 -19.39 -9.40
N TYR A 232 -5.66 -19.98 -8.85
CA TYR A 232 -5.69 -20.60 -7.54
C TYR A 232 -5.40 -19.53 -6.47
N TYR A 233 -6.45 -19.10 -5.78
CA TYR A 233 -6.35 -18.15 -4.69
C TYR A 233 -6.33 -18.90 -3.35
N GLU A 234 -5.20 -18.84 -2.65
CA GLU A 234 -4.99 -19.43 -1.35
C GLU A 234 -5.00 -18.35 -0.27
N TRP A 235 -5.89 -18.48 0.71
CA TRP A 235 -6.12 -17.51 1.76
C TRP A 235 -4.99 -17.49 2.80
N VAL A 236 -5.27 -17.70 4.10
CA VAL A 236 -4.27 -17.61 5.18
C VAL A 236 -3.70 -18.96 5.60
N LYS A 237 -4.19 -20.08 5.04
CA LYS A 237 -3.67 -21.43 5.32
C LYS A 237 -3.50 -22.24 4.02
N ALA A 238 -2.57 -23.18 4.03
CA ALA A 238 -2.33 -24.08 2.90
C ALA A 238 -3.63 -24.76 2.43
N TRP A 239 -3.84 -24.79 1.12
CA TRP A 239 -4.99 -25.40 0.46
C TRP A 239 -6.35 -24.73 0.74
N TYR A 240 -6.38 -23.70 1.58
CA TYR A 240 -7.60 -23.01 1.97
C TYR A 240 -7.95 -21.91 0.97
N SER A 241 -9.01 -22.11 0.20
CA SER A 241 -9.42 -21.23 -0.90
C SER A 241 -10.76 -20.55 -0.62
N CYS A 242 -11.42 -20.02 -1.66
CA CYS A 242 -12.69 -19.30 -1.53
C CYS A 242 -13.55 -19.48 -2.78
N ASN A 243 -14.85 -19.71 -2.59
CA ASN A 243 -15.80 -19.94 -3.69
C ASN A 243 -16.42 -18.62 -4.20
N ASN A 244 -17.43 -18.72 -5.07
CA ASN A 244 -18.12 -17.58 -5.67
C ASN A 244 -18.91 -16.66 -4.71
N ALA A 245 -19.19 -17.11 -3.49
CA ALA A 245 -19.91 -16.32 -2.47
C ALA A 245 -18.96 -15.48 -1.59
N SER A 246 -17.67 -15.44 -1.91
CA SER A 246 -16.63 -14.79 -1.10
C SER A 246 -16.18 -13.44 -1.68
N LEU A 247 -15.72 -12.52 -0.82
CA LEU A 247 -15.16 -11.24 -1.26
C LEU A 247 -13.96 -11.39 -2.23
N PRO A 248 -13.00 -12.31 -1.99
CA PRO A 248 -11.88 -12.45 -2.92
C PRO A 248 -12.31 -12.96 -4.30
N HIS A 249 -13.42 -13.70 -4.42
CA HIS A 249 -13.92 -14.09 -5.74
C HIS A 249 -14.24 -12.87 -6.61
N GLN A 250 -15.00 -11.91 -6.08
CA GLN A 250 -15.33 -10.71 -6.86
C GLN A 250 -14.07 -9.97 -7.30
N MET A 251 -13.07 -9.86 -6.41
CA MET A 251 -11.79 -9.23 -6.71
C MET A 251 -11.01 -9.96 -7.83
N ILE A 252 -11.07 -11.29 -7.88
CA ILE A 252 -10.48 -12.10 -8.97
C ILE A 252 -11.20 -11.83 -10.29
N ILE A 253 -12.53 -11.80 -10.29
CA ILE A 253 -13.34 -11.56 -11.49
C ILE A 253 -13.13 -10.13 -12.01
N ASP A 254 -13.14 -9.13 -11.11
CA ASP A 254 -12.93 -7.72 -11.46
C ASP A 254 -11.51 -7.46 -12.01
N ALA A 255 -10.53 -8.27 -11.60
CA ALA A 255 -9.17 -8.26 -12.15
C ALA A 255 -9.04 -9.01 -13.49
N GLY A 256 -10.12 -9.59 -14.01
CA GLY A 256 -10.12 -10.36 -15.26
C GLY A 256 -9.58 -11.79 -15.12
N GLY A 257 -9.66 -12.40 -13.93
CA GLY A 257 -9.29 -13.80 -13.71
C GLY A 257 -10.50 -14.75 -13.62
N ILE A 258 -10.23 -16.05 -13.57
CA ILE A 258 -11.22 -17.10 -13.30
C ILE A 258 -10.88 -17.74 -11.95
N ASN A 259 -11.79 -17.72 -10.97
CA ASN A 259 -11.54 -18.36 -9.69
C ASN A 259 -11.68 -19.90 -9.80
N LEU A 260 -10.58 -20.62 -9.59
CA LEU A 260 -10.52 -22.09 -9.63
C LEU A 260 -11.52 -22.75 -8.67
N ALA A 261 -11.74 -22.17 -7.49
CA ALA A 261 -12.61 -22.72 -6.46
C ALA A 261 -14.06 -22.20 -6.54
N ALA A 262 -14.44 -21.47 -7.60
CA ALA A 262 -15.74 -20.80 -7.69
C ALA A 262 -16.95 -21.74 -7.45
N ASN A 263 -16.87 -22.97 -7.95
CA ASN A 263 -17.96 -23.96 -7.91
C ASN A 263 -17.96 -24.83 -6.64
N GLN A 264 -17.10 -24.55 -5.66
CA GLN A 264 -17.07 -25.28 -4.40
C GLN A 264 -18.30 -24.93 -3.55
N THR A 265 -18.84 -25.92 -2.83
CA THR A 265 -20.09 -25.76 -2.06
C THR A 265 -19.91 -24.99 -0.76
N VAL A 266 -18.71 -25.00 -0.19
CA VAL A 266 -18.35 -24.27 1.04
C VAL A 266 -17.72 -22.94 0.64
N THR A 267 -18.09 -21.85 1.33
CA THR A 267 -17.59 -20.49 1.02
C THR A 267 -16.08 -20.38 1.06
N TYR A 268 -15.45 -21.02 2.06
CA TYR A 268 -14.01 -21.12 2.19
C TYR A 268 -13.62 -22.60 2.33
N PRO A 269 -13.43 -23.31 1.21
CA PRO A 269 -13.12 -24.74 1.22
C PRO A 269 -11.62 -24.98 1.46
N THR A 270 -11.29 -26.11 2.06
CA THR A 270 -9.94 -26.69 1.95
C THR A 270 -9.93 -27.64 0.75
N LEU A 271 -9.14 -27.32 -0.26
CA LEU A 271 -8.99 -28.15 -1.46
C LEU A 271 -7.97 -29.28 -1.21
N SER A 272 -8.04 -30.36 -1.98
CA SER A 272 -6.95 -31.35 -1.98
C SER A 272 -5.82 -30.90 -2.91
N ALA A 273 -4.59 -31.36 -2.64
CA ALA A 273 -3.44 -31.08 -3.49
C ALA A 273 -3.65 -31.66 -4.90
N GLU A 274 -4.23 -32.86 -5.00
CA GLU A 274 -4.54 -33.54 -6.26
C GLU A 274 -5.54 -32.74 -7.09
N TYR A 275 -6.58 -32.18 -6.47
CA TYR A 275 -7.58 -31.38 -7.17
C TYR A 275 -6.97 -30.11 -7.77
N VAL A 276 -6.15 -29.39 -6.98
CA VAL A 276 -5.47 -28.18 -7.47
C VAL A 276 -4.48 -28.53 -8.59
N ALA A 277 -3.72 -29.61 -8.44
CA ALA A 277 -2.79 -30.10 -9.46
C ALA A 277 -3.51 -30.47 -10.77
N GLU A 278 -4.64 -31.17 -10.68
CA GLU A 278 -5.47 -31.59 -11.82
C GLU A 278 -6.09 -30.39 -12.55
N CYS A 279 -6.60 -29.40 -11.80
CA CYS A 279 -7.09 -28.15 -12.38
C CYS A 279 -5.99 -27.34 -13.07
N ASN A 280 -4.73 -27.49 -12.63
CA ASN A 280 -3.54 -26.92 -13.25
C ASN A 280 -3.64 -25.40 -13.47
N PRO A 281 -3.66 -24.60 -12.38
CA PRO A 281 -3.86 -23.14 -12.45
C PRO A 281 -2.78 -22.45 -13.28
N ASP A 282 -3.16 -21.38 -13.97
CA ASP A 282 -2.24 -20.49 -14.68
C ASP A 282 -1.57 -19.51 -13.71
N VAL A 283 -2.26 -19.12 -12.63
CA VAL A 283 -1.74 -18.21 -11.60
C VAL A 283 -2.04 -18.73 -10.20
N ILE A 284 -1.08 -18.59 -9.28
CA ILE A 284 -1.26 -18.84 -7.84
C ILE A 284 -1.12 -17.53 -7.09
N VAL A 285 -2.10 -17.19 -6.25
CA VAL A 285 -2.05 -16.02 -5.35
C VAL A 285 -2.21 -16.49 -3.91
N ARG A 286 -1.27 -16.12 -3.05
CA ARG A 286 -1.28 -16.44 -1.63
C ARG A 286 -1.45 -15.18 -0.80
N ILE A 287 -2.39 -15.19 0.14
CA ILE A 287 -2.53 -14.11 1.11
C ILE A 287 -1.62 -14.35 2.31
N ILE A 288 -0.84 -13.33 2.64
CA ILE A 288 -0.09 -13.26 3.88
C ILE A 288 -0.71 -12.20 4.79
N THR A 289 -0.53 -12.37 6.09
CA THR A 289 -0.79 -11.35 7.10
C THR A 289 0.52 -11.15 7.85
N SER A 290 1.40 -10.30 7.32
CA SER A 290 2.68 -10.00 7.96
C SER A 290 2.53 -8.77 8.85
N GLN A 291 2.95 -8.86 10.11
CA GLN A 291 2.90 -7.73 11.04
C GLN A 291 3.90 -6.63 10.69
N ASN A 292 5.02 -6.99 10.06
CA ASN A 292 6.13 -6.07 9.76
C ASN A 292 6.33 -5.85 8.26
N HIS A 293 5.45 -6.38 7.41
CA HIS A 293 5.58 -6.30 5.95
C HIS A 293 6.98 -6.70 5.45
N SER A 294 7.61 -7.68 6.10
CA SER A 294 8.99 -8.07 5.83
C SER A 294 9.10 -8.77 4.49
N ILE A 295 9.94 -8.28 3.58
CA ILE A 295 10.17 -8.90 2.28
C ILE A 295 10.61 -10.38 2.39
N THR A 296 11.31 -10.73 3.47
CA THR A 296 11.73 -12.10 3.74
C THR A 296 10.54 -13.03 3.94
N ASP A 297 9.48 -12.57 4.62
CA ASP A 297 8.27 -13.37 4.84
C ASP A 297 7.58 -13.70 3.50
N PHE A 298 7.49 -12.70 2.62
CA PHE A 298 6.91 -12.86 1.28
C PHE A 298 7.77 -13.79 0.41
N GLN A 299 9.09 -13.63 0.47
CA GLN A 299 10.04 -14.50 -0.23
C GLN A 299 9.93 -15.95 0.23
N SER A 300 9.94 -16.20 1.53
CA SER A 300 9.80 -17.53 2.11
C SER A 300 8.45 -18.16 1.76
N MET A 301 7.36 -17.39 1.82
CA MET A 301 6.02 -17.87 1.44
C MET A 301 5.95 -18.25 -0.04
N ARG A 302 6.52 -17.43 -0.94
CA ARG A 302 6.59 -17.76 -2.36
C ARG A 302 7.46 -18.99 -2.60
N GLN A 303 8.63 -19.07 -1.99
CA GLN A 303 9.54 -20.21 -2.14
C GLN A 303 8.90 -21.51 -1.67
N GLU A 304 8.12 -21.47 -0.58
CA GLU A 304 7.37 -22.63 -0.12
C GLU A 304 6.36 -23.09 -1.18
N LEU A 305 5.56 -22.17 -1.75
CA LEU A 305 4.61 -22.49 -2.82
C LEU A 305 5.28 -23.04 -4.09
N MET A 306 6.42 -22.45 -4.49
CA MET A 306 7.19 -22.90 -5.65
C MET A 306 7.72 -24.34 -5.49
N ASN A 307 7.95 -24.79 -4.25
CA ASN A 307 8.49 -26.11 -3.94
C ASN A 307 7.44 -27.09 -3.36
N ARG A 308 6.20 -26.65 -3.18
CA ARG A 308 5.17 -27.44 -2.52
C ARG A 308 4.74 -28.60 -3.40
N THR A 309 4.86 -29.82 -2.88
CA THR A 309 4.32 -31.03 -3.53
C THR A 309 2.85 -30.82 -3.90
N GLY A 310 2.51 -31.10 -5.15
CA GLY A 310 1.19 -30.83 -5.74
C GLY A 310 1.11 -29.53 -6.54
N LEU A 311 2.02 -28.57 -6.32
CA LEU A 311 2.09 -27.33 -7.11
C LEU A 311 3.24 -27.34 -8.12
N THR A 312 4.34 -28.05 -7.86
CA THR A 312 5.57 -27.99 -8.68
C THR A 312 5.36 -28.21 -10.18
N GLU A 313 4.43 -29.10 -10.54
CA GLU A 313 4.16 -29.44 -11.94
C GLU A 313 3.11 -28.55 -12.63
N THR A 314 2.45 -27.66 -11.87
CA THR A 314 1.44 -26.74 -12.40
C THR A 314 2.06 -25.71 -13.33
N LYS A 315 1.26 -25.17 -14.26
CA LYS A 315 1.67 -24.08 -15.14
C LYS A 315 2.17 -22.87 -14.34
N ALA A 316 1.43 -22.46 -13.31
CA ALA A 316 1.78 -21.32 -12.48
C ALA A 316 3.20 -21.43 -11.92
N VAL A 317 3.59 -22.58 -11.35
CA VAL A 317 4.96 -22.77 -10.82
C VAL A 317 5.99 -22.82 -11.94
N LYS A 318 5.73 -23.55 -13.02
CA LYS A 318 6.65 -23.65 -14.17
C LYS A 318 6.92 -22.31 -14.86
N GLN A 319 5.93 -21.42 -14.85
CA GLN A 319 6.01 -20.08 -15.44
C GLN A 319 6.41 -19.01 -14.42
N GLY A 320 6.56 -19.37 -13.13
CA GLY A 320 6.87 -18.43 -12.06
C GLY A 320 5.73 -17.49 -11.67
N ALA A 321 4.50 -17.71 -12.16
CA ALA A 321 3.28 -16.95 -11.87
C ALA A 321 2.68 -17.31 -10.49
N VAL A 322 3.53 -17.21 -9.46
CA VAL A 322 3.22 -17.46 -8.06
C VAL A 322 3.47 -16.19 -7.28
N TYR A 323 2.42 -15.65 -6.69
CA TYR A 323 2.41 -14.32 -6.07
C TYR A 323 1.93 -14.40 -4.62
N VAL A 324 2.44 -13.48 -3.80
CA VAL A 324 2.09 -13.31 -2.39
C VAL A 324 1.62 -11.87 -2.19
N MET A 325 0.42 -11.69 -1.65
CA MET A 325 -0.20 -10.38 -1.44
C MET A 325 -0.55 -10.18 0.03
N GLU A 326 -0.31 -8.98 0.54
CA GLU A 326 -0.71 -8.60 1.89
C GLU A 326 -2.24 -8.52 2.00
N GLY A 327 -2.76 -9.11 3.07
CA GLY A 327 -4.18 -9.14 3.37
C GLY A 327 -4.84 -7.76 3.48
N LEU A 328 -4.10 -6.71 3.90
CA LEU A 328 -4.63 -5.33 3.95
C LEU A 328 -5.04 -4.78 2.58
N LEU A 329 -4.42 -5.23 1.48
CA LEU A 329 -4.73 -4.73 0.13
C LEU A 329 -6.11 -5.19 -0.39
N ARG A 330 -6.79 -6.10 0.32
CA ARG A 330 -8.04 -6.69 -0.14
C ARG A 330 -9.29 -5.91 0.24
N THR A 331 -9.18 -4.98 1.19
CA THR A 331 -10.34 -4.37 1.85
C THR A 331 -10.10 -2.90 2.12
N GLY A 332 -11.17 -2.16 2.47
CA GLY A 332 -11.05 -0.76 2.84
C GLY A 332 -10.56 0.14 1.71
N ILE A 333 -9.94 1.25 2.07
CA ILE A 333 -9.41 2.24 1.14
C ILE A 333 -8.24 1.72 0.29
N ARG A 334 -7.65 0.57 0.67
CA ARG A 334 -6.55 -0.10 -0.04
C ARG A 334 -7.04 -1.11 -1.08
N HIS A 335 -8.32 -1.47 -1.06
CA HIS A 335 -8.90 -2.44 -2.00
C HIS A 335 -8.60 -2.14 -3.49
N PRO A 336 -8.70 -0.89 -3.98
CA PRO A 336 -8.37 -0.59 -5.38
C PRO A 336 -6.92 -0.92 -5.76
N ILE A 337 -5.97 -0.76 -4.82
CA ILE A 337 -4.56 -1.11 -5.04
C ILE A 337 -4.41 -2.61 -5.19
N GLY A 338 -5.01 -3.40 -4.28
CA GLY A 338 -4.98 -4.85 -4.42
C GLY A 338 -5.64 -5.33 -5.72
N LEU A 339 -6.74 -4.69 -6.13
CA LEU A 339 -7.41 -5.02 -7.40
C LEU A 339 -6.48 -4.78 -8.60
N LEU A 340 -5.81 -3.62 -8.61
CA LEU A 340 -4.80 -3.30 -9.63
C LEU A 340 -3.62 -4.28 -9.61
N THR A 341 -3.16 -4.68 -8.42
CA THR A 341 -2.11 -5.69 -8.26
C THR A 341 -2.50 -7.02 -8.89
N LEU A 342 -3.70 -7.53 -8.60
CA LEU A 342 -4.19 -8.76 -9.23
C LEU A 342 -4.31 -8.61 -10.74
N ALA A 343 -4.88 -7.51 -11.22
CA ALA A 343 -5.06 -7.26 -12.66
C ALA A 343 -3.71 -7.22 -13.40
N LYS A 344 -2.68 -6.58 -12.82
CA LYS A 344 -1.33 -6.56 -13.38
C LYS A 344 -0.68 -7.95 -13.37
N TRP A 345 -0.89 -8.76 -12.34
CA TRP A 345 -0.36 -10.12 -12.31
C TRP A 345 -1.05 -11.07 -13.29
N PHE A 346 -2.35 -10.85 -13.53
CA PHE A 346 -3.13 -11.67 -14.46
C PHE A 346 -2.87 -11.29 -15.92
N HIS A 347 -2.68 -9.99 -16.19
CA HIS A 347 -2.57 -9.41 -17.54
C HIS A 347 -1.43 -8.38 -17.62
N PRO A 348 -0.16 -8.77 -17.41
CA PRO A 348 0.96 -7.84 -17.29
C PRO A 348 1.13 -6.92 -18.50
N GLU A 349 0.77 -7.37 -19.70
CA GLU A 349 0.81 -6.61 -20.95
C GLU A 349 -0.19 -5.45 -20.98
N LEU A 350 -1.32 -5.56 -20.28
CA LEU A 350 -2.32 -4.48 -20.18
C LEU A 350 -1.93 -3.41 -19.15
N PHE A 351 -0.96 -3.70 -18.28
CA PHE A 351 -0.58 -2.86 -17.14
C PHE A 351 0.94 -2.60 -17.07
N ASN A 352 1.65 -2.67 -18.20
CA ASN A 352 3.10 -2.48 -18.26
C ASN A 352 3.58 -1.06 -17.86
N ASP A 353 2.73 -0.06 -18.05
CA ASP A 353 2.93 1.34 -17.70
C ASP A 353 2.66 1.66 -16.22
N ILE A 354 2.16 0.69 -15.45
CA ILE A 354 1.79 0.88 -14.05
C ILE A 354 2.91 0.40 -13.12
N ASN A 355 3.37 1.30 -12.26
CA ASN A 355 4.19 0.97 -11.09
C ASN A 355 3.30 0.84 -9.84
N LEU A 356 3.16 -0.37 -9.30
CA LEU A 356 2.27 -0.65 -8.17
C LEU A 356 2.71 0.07 -6.90
N ASP A 357 4.02 0.15 -6.65
CA ASP A 357 4.57 0.79 -5.46
C ASP A 357 4.31 2.29 -5.47
N GLU A 358 4.45 2.95 -6.63
CA GLU A 358 4.11 4.37 -6.77
C GLU A 358 2.62 4.63 -6.54
N VAL A 359 1.73 3.75 -7.03
CA VAL A 359 0.29 3.90 -6.81
C VAL A 359 -0.05 3.76 -5.33
N HIS A 360 0.57 2.80 -4.63
CA HIS A 360 0.35 2.63 -3.19
C HIS A 360 0.98 3.77 -2.38
N GLU A 361 2.21 4.16 -2.69
CA GLU A 361 2.89 5.30 -2.07
C GLU A 361 2.06 6.57 -2.21
N ARG A 362 1.46 6.82 -3.38
CA ARG A 362 0.56 7.97 -3.58
C ARG A 362 -0.63 7.97 -2.62
N LEU A 363 -1.28 6.82 -2.37
CA LEU A 363 -2.36 6.75 -1.38
C LEU A 363 -1.84 7.17 0.00
N ILE A 364 -0.70 6.61 0.44
CA ILE A 364 -0.17 6.85 1.78
C ILE A 364 0.32 8.29 1.92
N GLN A 365 1.08 8.79 0.95
CA GLN A 365 1.62 10.14 0.96
C GLN A 365 0.51 11.20 0.83
N GLU A 366 -0.44 11.01 -0.09
CA GLU A 366 -1.49 11.99 -0.34
C GLU A 366 -2.48 12.05 0.83
N PHE A 367 -2.87 10.91 1.41
CA PHE A 367 -3.94 10.84 2.40
C PHE A 367 -3.47 10.79 3.86
N PHE A 368 -2.25 10.30 4.12
CA PHE A 368 -1.69 10.19 5.47
C PHE A 368 -0.47 11.09 5.68
N GLY A 369 0.19 11.57 4.61
CA GLY A 369 1.41 12.36 4.71
C GLY A 369 2.60 11.56 5.21
N LEU A 370 2.59 10.24 4.99
CA LEU A 370 3.61 9.30 5.46
C LEU A 370 4.29 8.61 4.28
N PRO A 371 5.55 8.16 4.44
CA PRO A 371 6.14 7.21 3.50
C PRO A 371 5.46 5.84 3.63
N ILE A 372 5.54 5.04 2.58
CA ILE A 372 5.19 3.61 2.64
C ILE A 372 6.42 2.79 3.03
N GLU A 373 6.27 1.88 3.99
CA GLU A 373 7.33 0.98 4.42
C GLU A 373 6.91 -0.48 4.25
N GLY A 374 7.87 -1.33 3.88
CA GLY A 374 7.69 -2.77 3.74
C GLY A 374 7.11 -3.23 2.40
N THR A 375 6.84 -4.52 2.31
CA THR A 375 6.33 -5.22 1.13
C THR A 375 4.84 -5.52 1.29
N TYR A 376 4.04 -5.16 0.28
CA TYR A 376 2.61 -5.46 0.23
C TYR A 376 2.23 -6.43 -0.90
N ALA A 377 3.10 -6.61 -1.88
CA ALA A 377 2.91 -7.49 -3.02
C ALA A 377 4.27 -8.05 -3.45
N TYR A 378 4.33 -9.34 -3.78
CA TYR A 378 5.57 -10.02 -4.15
C TYR A 378 5.34 -11.18 -5.16
N PRO A 379 6.22 -11.38 -6.15
CA PRO A 379 7.28 -10.47 -6.52
C PRO A 379 6.75 -9.16 -7.09
N GLN A 380 7.56 -8.11 -6.96
CA GLN A 380 7.35 -6.87 -7.69
C GLN A 380 7.90 -7.06 -9.10
N ILE A 381 7.14 -6.67 -10.12
CA ILE A 381 7.57 -6.78 -11.52
C ILE A 381 7.65 -5.37 -12.10
N VAL A 382 8.87 -4.96 -12.42
CA VAL A 382 9.15 -3.69 -13.09
C VAL A 382 9.33 -3.95 -14.58
N THR A 383 8.61 -3.21 -15.40
CA THR A 383 8.70 -3.32 -16.85
C THR A 383 9.53 -2.16 -17.40
N VAL A 384 10.61 -2.49 -18.13
CA VAL A 384 11.57 -1.52 -18.66
C VAL A 384 11.68 -1.69 -20.16
N THR A 385 11.69 -0.60 -20.94
CA THR A 385 12.07 -0.64 -22.36
C THR A 385 13.54 -0.27 -22.51
N ASP A 386 14.31 -1.19 -23.08
CA ASP A 386 15.76 -1.07 -23.25
C ASP A 386 16.14 -0.19 -24.45
N VAL A 387 17.44 0.05 -24.68
CA VAL A 387 17.89 0.95 -25.78
C VAL A 387 17.62 0.40 -27.19
N LYS A 388 17.33 -0.90 -27.31
CA LYS A 388 16.90 -1.53 -28.58
C LYS A 388 15.38 -1.47 -28.76
N GLY A 389 14.65 -0.85 -27.83
CA GLY A 389 13.20 -0.73 -27.87
C GLY A 389 12.47 -1.99 -27.42
N VAL A 390 13.16 -2.92 -26.76
CA VAL A 390 12.56 -4.17 -26.27
C VAL A 390 12.09 -3.98 -24.84
N THR A 391 10.86 -4.38 -24.57
CA THR A 391 10.29 -4.37 -23.22
C THR A 391 10.71 -5.61 -22.45
N VAL A 392 11.25 -5.41 -21.25
CA VAL A 392 11.83 -6.42 -20.36
C VAL A 392 11.11 -6.35 -19.02
N ASN A 393 10.63 -7.49 -18.53
CA ASN A 393 10.02 -7.61 -17.21
C ASN A 393 11.07 -8.10 -16.21
N ILE A 394 11.30 -7.32 -15.16
CA ILE A 394 12.32 -7.55 -14.14
C ILE A 394 11.62 -7.82 -12.82
N THR A 395 11.90 -8.98 -12.23
CA THR A 395 11.37 -9.41 -10.94
C THR A 395 12.26 -8.87 -9.81
N LEU A 396 11.68 -8.07 -8.91
CA LEU A 396 12.36 -7.49 -7.75
C LEU A 396 12.08 -8.29 -6.45
N PRO A 397 13.05 -8.28 -5.51
CA PRO A 397 14.34 -7.60 -5.58
C PRO A 397 15.37 -8.48 -6.33
N ILE A 398 16.26 -7.83 -7.09
CA ILE A 398 17.37 -8.52 -7.75
C ILE A 398 18.43 -8.91 -6.71
N LYS A 399 18.88 -10.16 -6.73
CA LYS A 399 19.94 -10.69 -5.86
C LYS A 399 21.23 -10.99 -6.64
N ARG A 400 21.12 -11.42 -7.89
CA ARG A 400 22.23 -11.92 -8.71
C ARG A 400 22.23 -11.26 -10.09
N ILE A 401 23.22 -10.43 -10.36
CA ILE A 401 23.39 -9.70 -11.62
C ILE A 401 24.61 -10.24 -12.36
N VAL A 402 24.44 -10.53 -13.65
CA VAL A 402 25.57 -10.64 -14.57
C VAL A 402 25.70 -9.32 -15.33
N ALA A 403 26.76 -8.57 -15.05
CA ALA A 403 27.05 -7.27 -15.64
C ALA A 403 28.21 -7.39 -16.63
N ILE A 404 27.91 -7.48 -17.93
CA ILE A 404 28.92 -7.74 -18.98
C ILE A 404 29.24 -6.47 -19.79
N THR A 405 29.32 -5.34 -19.07
CA THR A 405 29.73 -4.05 -19.59
C THR A 405 30.32 -3.20 -18.47
N ARG A 406 31.54 -2.69 -18.69
CA ARG A 406 32.26 -1.83 -17.73
C ARG A 406 31.40 -0.68 -17.17
N GLY A 407 30.76 0.09 -18.05
CA GLY A 407 29.95 1.23 -17.61
C GLY A 407 28.79 0.85 -16.69
N VAL A 408 28.17 -0.31 -16.92
CA VAL A 408 27.10 -0.83 -16.07
C VAL A 408 27.65 -1.28 -14.72
N THR A 409 28.78 -2.00 -14.72
CA THR A 409 29.49 -2.40 -13.50
C THR A 409 29.80 -1.18 -12.62
N ASP A 410 30.39 -0.12 -13.20
CA ASP A 410 30.72 1.12 -12.49
C ASP A 410 29.48 1.78 -11.87
N ILE A 411 28.35 1.80 -12.61
CA ILE A 411 27.08 2.36 -12.11
C ILE A 411 26.52 1.52 -10.95
N ILE A 412 26.47 0.19 -11.07
CA ILE A 412 25.97 -0.71 -10.02
C ILE A 412 26.78 -0.52 -8.72
N TYR A 413 28.11 -0.41 -8.83
CA TYR A 413 28.96 -0.11 -7.68
C TYR A 413 28.73 1.28 -7.10
N SER A 414 28.54 2.30 -7.95
CA SER A 414 28.25 3.67 -7.52
C SER A 414 26.91 3.76 -6.77
N LEU A 415 25.99 2.84 -7.05
CA LEU A 415 24.70 2.69 -6.36
C LEU A 415 24.79 1.81 -5.10
N GLY A 416 25.98 1.34 -4.73
CA GLY A 416 26.21 0.53 -3.55
C GLY A 416 25.75 -0.93 -3.66
N ALA A 417 25.62 -1.47 -4.88
CA ALA A 417 25.10 -2.81 -5.14
C ALA A 417 26.09 -3.75 -5.85
N GLY A 418 27.39 -3.46 -5.73
CA GLY A 418 28.44 -4.30 -6.32
C GLY A 418 28.43 -5.74 -5.81
N ASP A 419 27.95 -5.97 -4.58
CA ASP A 419 27.79 -7.29 -3.96
C ASP A 419 26.79 -8.20 -4.69
N LYS A 420 25.86 -7.61 -5.47
CA LYS A 420 24.91 -8.36 -6.30
C LYS A 420 25.52 -8.88 -7.60
N ILE A 421 26.69 -8.39 -8.01
CA ILE A 421 27.30 -8.81 -9.28
C ILE A 421 27.94 -10.20 -9.08
N VAL A 422 27.38 -11.21 -9.75
CA VAL A 422 27.84 -12.60 -9.67
C VAL A 422 28.67 -13.03 -10.89
N GLY A 423 28.61 -12.28 -11.98
CA GLY A 423 29.42 -12.50 -13.17
C GLY A 423 29.71 -11.19 -13.90
N ARG A 424 30.89 -11.10 -14.51
CA ARG A 424 31.35 -9.89 -15.21
C ARG A 424 31.99 -10.18 -16.57
N ASP A 425 32.17 -9.14 -17.37
CA ASP A 425 33.07 -9.19 -18.52
C ASP A 425 34.56 -9.03 -18.14
N SER A 426 35.43 -9.31 -19.09
CA SER A 426 36.89 -9.26 -18.90
C SER A 426 37.46 -7.83 -18.73
N TYR A 427 36.74 -6.79 -19.18
CA TYR A 427 37.15 -5.39 -19.11
C TYR A 427 36.67 -4.66 -17.84
N SER A 428 35.67 -5.22 -17.15
CA SER A 428 35.21 -4.76 -15.83
C SER A 428 36.24 -5.09 -14.76
N THR A 429 37.15 -4.15 -14.45
CA THR A 429 38.29 -4.36 -13.54
C THR A 429 38.35 -3.38 -12.37
N PHE A 430 37.36 -2.51 -12.23
CA PHE A 430 37.24 -1.53 -11.16
C PHE A 430 35.81 -1.53 -10.60
N PRO A 431 35.61 -1.31 -9.28
CA PRO A 431 36.62 -1.29 -8.21
C PRO A 431 37.32 -2.65 -8.01
N GLU A 432 38.46 -2.69 -7.32
CA GLU A 432 39.36 -3.87 -7.28
C GLU A 432 38.68 -5.17 -6.80
N ASP A 433 37.68 -5.06 -5.94
CA ASP A 433 36.91 -6.20 -5.43
C ASP A 433 36.11 -6.93 -6.52
N ILE A 434 35.76 -6.27 -7.63
CA ILE A 434 35.11 -6.89 -8.79
C ILE A 434 35.97 -7.98 -9.44
N LEU A 435 37.29 -7.93 -9.22
CA LEU A 435 38.21 -8.95 -9.74
C LEU A 435 37.97 -10.34 -9.13
N LYS A 436 37.30 -10.41 -7.96
CA LYS A 436 36.88 -11.67 -7.32
C LYS A 436 35.67 -12.30 -8.01
N VAL A 437 34.90 -11.52 -8.76
CA VAL A 437 33.73 -11.99 -9.50
C VAL A 437 34.21 -12.69 -10.79
N PRO A 438 33.67 -13.87 -11.12
CA PRO A 438 34.09 -14.65 -12.28
C PRO A 438 33.86 -13.91 -13.60
N VAL A 439 34.80 -14.07 -14.52
CA VAL A 439 34.68 -13.59 -15.90
C VAL A 439 33.82 -14.59 -16.69
N VAL A 440 32.65 -14.15 -17.13
CA VAL A 440 31.69 -14.96 -17.90
C VAL A 440 31.50 -14.46 -19.32
N ALA A 441 32.20 -13.39 -19.71
CA ALA A 441 32.19 -12.88 -21.07
C ALA A 441 33.53 -12.20 -21.40
N GLY A 442 33.98 -12.34 -22.65
CA GLY A 442 35.03 -11.47 -23.18
C GLY A 442 34.51 -10.03 -23.25
N SER A 443 33.32 -9.87 -23.82
CA SER A 443 32.51 -8.63 -23.89
C SER A 443 31.04 -9.00 -24.13
N SER A 444 30.15 -8.01 -24.22
CA SER A 444 28.76 -8.24 -24.65
C SER A 444 28.65 -8.90 -26.04
N ALA A 445 29.66 -8.78 -26.92
CA ALA A 445 29.67 -9.46 -28.22
C ALA A 445 29.89 -10.97 -28.13
N ASP A 446 30.54 -11.44 -27.05
CA ASP A 446 30.97 -12.83 -26.86
C ASP A 446 30.75 -13.30 -25.41
N PRO A 447 29.48 -13.45 -24.99
CA PRO A 447 29.12 -14.00 -23.69
C PRO A 447 29.25 -15.52 -23.68
N ASN A 448 29.78 -16.09 -22.59
CA ASN A 448 29.72 -17.52 -22.35
C ASN A 448 28.39 -17.87 -21.68
N ILE A 449 27.43 -18.33 -22.48
CA ILE A 449 26.05 -18.62 -22.04
C ILE A 449 26.02 -19.71 -20.97
N GLU A 450 26.89 -20.73 -21.05
CA GLU A 450 26.94 -21.83 -20.09
C GLU A 450 27.41 -21.35 -18.72
N LEU A 451 28.50 -20.57 -18.68
CA LEU A 451 28.98 -19.98 -17.42
C LEU A 451 27.97 -18.99 -16.82
N ILE A 452 27.25 -18.24 -17.66
CA ILE A 452 26.18 -17.36 -17.18
C ILE A 452 25.05 -18.18 -16.55
N ALA A 453 24.66 -19.30 -17.16
CA ALA A 453 23.63 -20.19 -16.63
C ALA A 453 24.01 -20.79 -15.27
N GLU A 454 25.27 -21.23 -15.11
CA GLU A 454 25.79 -21.78 -13.84
C GLU A 454 25.71 -20.79 -12.67
N LEU A 455 25.71 -19.49 -12.97
CA LEU A 455 25.56 -18.45 -11.97
C LEU A 455 24.11 -18.17 -11.58
N GLU A 456 23.11 -18.81 -12.18
CA GLU A 456 21.69 -18.60 -11.86
C GLU A 456 21.32 -17.11 -11.65
N PRO A 457 21.61 -16.21 -12.62
CA PRO A 457 21.36 -14.79 -12.45
C PRO A 457 19.86 -14.45 -12.52
N ASP A 458 19.45 -13.43 -11.78
CA ASP A 458 18.11 -12.86 -11.86
C ASP A 458 17.99 -11.87 -13.04
N LEU A 459 19.11 -11.29 -13.48
CA LEU A 459 19.19 -10.31 -14.56
C LEU A 459 20.57 -10.33 -15.22
N VAL A 460 20.58 -10.29 -16.56
CA VAL A 460 21.78 -9.97 -17.34
C VAL A 460 21.67 -8.54 -17.86
N ILE A 461 22.71 -7.74 -17.63
CA ILE A 461 22.81 -6.41 -18.23
C ILE A 461 23.99 -6.39 -19.19
N ALA A 462 23.69 -6.06 -20.44
CA ALA A 462 24.64 -6.05 -21.55
C ALA A 462 24.55 -4.73 -22.34
N ASP A 463 25.47 -4.53 -23.28
CA ASP A 463 25.40 -3.40 -24.21
C ASP A 463 24.86 -3.79 -25.60
N THR A 464 24.80 -2.81 -26.49
CA THR A 464 24.27 -3.00 -27.85
C THR A 464 25.00 -4.05 -28.69
N MET A 465 26.21 -4.46 -28.31
CA MET A 465 27.00 -5.51 -28.97
C MET A 465 26.43 -6.91 -28.74
N LEU A 466 25.53 -7.09 -27.76
CA LEU A 466 24.86 -8.37 -27.57
C LEU A 466 24.00 -8.72 -28.79
N SER A 467 24.31 -9.84 -29.44
CA SER A 467 23.58 -10.32 -30.60
C SER A 467 22.15 -10.73 -30.24
N VAL A 468 21.23 -10.65 -31.21
CA VAL A 468 19.83 -11.12 -31.04
C VAL A 468 19.80 -12.61 -30.68
N GLU A 469 20.71 -13.40 -31.26
CA GLU A 469 20.82 -14.83 -30.97
C GLU A 469 21.24 -15.11 -29.52
N ASN A 470 22.27 -14.41 -29.02
CA ASN A 470 22.72 -14.59 -27.64
C ASN A 470 21.71 -14.08 -26.62
N ARG A 471 21.03 -12.97 -26.92
CA ARG A 471 19.89 -12.52 -26.12
C ARG A 471 18.79 -13.59 -26.06
N ALA A 472 18.39 -14.14 -27.21
CA ALA A 472 17.36 -15.18 -27.26
C ALA A 472 17.77 -16.44 -26.47
N LYS A 473 19.05 -16.82 -26.49
CA LYS A 473 19.56 -17.90 -25.63
C LYS A 473 19.38 -17.57 -24.16
N LEU A 474 19.77 -16.39 -23.70
CA LEU A 474 19.60 -16.00 -22.29
C LEU A 474 18.11 -15.96 -21.87
N GLU A 475 17.26 -15.32 -22.68
CA GLU A 475 15.84 -15.13 -22.33
C GLU A 475 15.02 -16.42 -22.50
N THR A 476 15.18 -17.13 -23.61
CA THR A 476 14.31 -18.27 -23.96
C THR A 476 14.85 -19.60 -23.41
N LEU A 477 16.18 -19.78 -23.38
CA LEU A 477 16.76 -21.03 -22.88
C LEU A 477 16.91 -21.02 -21.36
N LEU A 478 17.32 -19.88 -20.79
CA LEU A 478 17.59 -19.76 -19.35
C LEU A 478 16.47 -19.08 -18.56
N GLY A 479 15.50 -18.44 -19.24
CA GLY A 479 14.44 -17.69 -18.57
C GLY A 479 14.93 -16.42 -17.87
N VAL A 480 16.14 -15.94 -18.20
CA VAL A 480 16.74 -14.78 -17.52
C VAL A 480 16.43 -13.51 -18.31
N PRO A 481 15.83 -12.47 -17.69
CA PRO A 481 15.60 -11.20 -18.37
C PRO A 481 16.95 -10.57 -18.76
N VAL A 482 16.99 -9.97 -19.95
CA VAL A 482 18.18 -9.29 -20.48
C VAL A 482 17.87 -7.84 -20.75
N LEU A 483 18.57 -6.95 -20.03
CA LEU A 483 18.51 -5.52 -20.25
C LEU A 483 19.69 -5.07 -21.12
N VAL A 484 19.41 -4.54 -22.31
CA VAL A 484 20.42 -4.00 -23.20
C VAL A 484 20.50 -2.48 -23.03
N GLU A 485 21.64 -1.98 -22.60
CA GLU A 485 21.87 -0.56 -22.34
C GLU A 485 22.96 0.03 -23.24
N ASN A 486 23.04 1.36 -23.27
CA ASN A 486 24.17 2.06 -23.88
C ASN A 486 24.79 3.06 -22.89
N PRO A 487 25.75 2.62 -22.07
CA PRO A 487 26.35 3.50 -21.06
C PRO A 487 27.29 4.56 -21.66
N THR A 488 27.59 4.52 -22.97
CA THR A 488 28.48 5.49 -23.63
C THR A 488 27.77 6.69 -24.24
N GLN A 489 26.44 6.68 -24.34
CA GLN A 489 25.65 7.85 -24.74
C GLN A 489 25.20 8.63 -23.48
N SER A 490 26.15 9.33 -22.87
CA SER A 490 25.86 10.36 -21.85
C SER A 490 25.85 11.75 -22.47
#